data_AF-A0A7K4KBV5-F1
#
_entry.id   AF-A0A7K4KBV5-F1
#
_cell.length_a   1.000
_cell.length_b   1.000
_cell.length_c   1.000
_cell.angle_alpha   90.00
_cell.angle_beta   90.00
_cell.angle_gamma   90.00
#
_symmetry.space_group_name_H-M   'P 1'
#
loop_
_entity.id
_entity.type
_entity.pdbx_description
1 polymer ?
#
loop_
_entity_poly.entity_id
_entity_poly.type
_entity_poly.pdbx_seq_one_letter_code
_entity_poly.pdbx_strand_id
1 'polypeptide(L)'
;MAGGMKAAAGQRWRLLGLLLLLPPPPGAAGARGGRAKEAVIPLREGRTCNQSASRRFCYTNTRVPQWHDIWTRMQIRINSSRMIRVIQVDSEEELKELDKFNVWNFLSSLLKEKLNDTRIDVDLYSTKTCLKVELLETGTTYCVVLFRWFDPKLFLVFFLGLLLFFCGDALSRSQLFFYSAGISVGLLASLLVLIYVMAKAMPKKSPVYLLLVGGWSFSLYLLQLVFKNLREICSSYWQYLLGYLLLVGFASFGVCYRYGPLENERSITLLSWSLQLLGLLLIYSGIQIRPVALAVVVTAVCGKNLDYPLRWAWTVYRRVQSARLGPSPPRLLTEEEYRAQGEVETRRALEELRRFCSSPDFSAWAAVSRIQSPKRFADFVGGAPHLTPNEVSVHEQEYGLGGAFLEDQLFEDDDEEE
;
A
#
# COMPACT_ATOMS: atom_id res chain seq x y z
N MET A 1 18.50 -70.99 -22.52
CA MET A 1 18.38 -70.58 -21.11
C MET A 1 17.76 -69.18 -21.14
N ALA A 2 16.45 -69.00 -20.96
CA ALA A 2 15.65 -69.14 -19.73
C ALA A 2 16.07 -68.08 -18.68
N GLY A 3 15.21 -67.18 -18.18
CA GLY A 3 13.81 -66.82 -18.49
C GLY A 3 13.55 -65.40 -17.91
N GLY A 4 12.41 -64.73 -18.09
CA GLY A 4 11.13 -65.15 -18.64
C GLY A 4 10.02 -65.20 -17.58
N MET A 5 9.42 -64.06 -17.20
CA MET A 5 8.15 -64.04 -16.44
C MET A 5 7.37 -62.73 -16.67
N LYS A 6 6.07 -62.87 -16.99
CA LYS A 6 5.05 -61.81 -17.12
C LYS A 6 3.91 -62.10 -16.14
N ALA A 7 3.23 -61.06 -15.64
CA ALA A 7 1.81 -61.06 -15.24
C ALA A 7 1.42 -59.64 -14.78
N ALA A 8 0.20 -59.12 -14.92
CA ALA A 8 -0.92 -59.46 -15.80
C ALA A 8 -1.87 -58.25 -15.90
N ALA A 9 -2.72 -58.19 -16.93
CA ALA A 9 -3.80 -57.20 -17.06
C ALA A 9 -5.16 -57.90 -17.22
N GLY A 10 -6.20 -57.40 -16.55
CA GLY A 10 -7.63 -57.70 -16.80
C GLY A 10 -8.34 -56.37 -17.08
N GLN A 11 -9.10 -56.12 -18.16
CA GLN A 11 -10.20 -56.88 -18.77
C GLN A 11 -11.37 -57.07 -17.76
N ARG A 12 -12.63 -56.70 -18.03
CA ARG A 12 -13.40 -56.72 -19.30
C ARG A 12 -14.40 -55.55 -19.47
N TRP A 13 -14.93 -55.44 -20.70
CA TRP A 13 -15.98 -54.51 -21.15
C TRP A 13 -17.43 -55.02 -20.93
N ARG A 14 -18.35 -54.05 -20.95
CA ARG A 14 -19.71 -54.02 -21.55
C ARG A 14 -20.39 -55.35 -21.95
N LEU A 15 -21.69 -55.45 -21.65
CA LEU A 15 -22.74 -55.70 -22.66
C LEU A 15 -24.16 -55.42 -22.12
N LEU A 16 -25.07 -55.05 -23.02
CA LEU A 16 -26.51 -54.86 -22.76
C LEU A 16 -27.22 -56.23 -22.70
N GLY A 17 -28.35 -56.28 -21.98
CA GLY A 17 -29.37 -57.33 -22.10
C GLY A 17 -30.74 -56.74 -21.75
N LEU A 18 -31.70 -56.83 -22.66
CA LEU A 18 -33.01 -56.17 -22.56
C LEU A 18 -34.15 -57.20 -22.73
N LEU A 19 -35.23 -57.01 -21.96
CA LEU A 19 -36.62 -57.42 -22.23
C LEU A 19 -37.12 -58.85 -21.90
N LEU A 20 -38.46 -58.93 -21.76
CA LEU A 20 -39.40 -60.05 -21.54
C LEU A 20 -39.71 -60.39 -20.05
N LEU A 21 -40.96 -60.55 -19.56
CA LEU A 21 -42.32 -60.18 -20.05
C LEU A 21 -43.33 -60.15 -18.84
N LEU A 22 -44.52 -59.55 -19.00
CA LEU A 22 -45.63 -59.34 -18.01
C LEU A 22 -46.48 -60.62 -17.70
N PRO A 23 -47.55 -60.66 -16.82
CA PRO A 23 -48.35 -59.58 -16.16
C PRO A 23 -48.69 -59.75 -14.62
N PRO A 24 -49.40 -58.77 -13.96
CA PRO A 24 -49.81 -58.75 -12.52
C PRO A 24 -51.25 -59.34 -12.29
N PRO A 25 -52.01 -59.28 -11.13
CA PRO A 25 -52.09 -58.33 -9.96
C PRO A 25 -52.35 -59.03 -8.56
N PRO A 26 -53.01 -58.48 -7.48
CA PRO A 26 -53.46 -57.10 -7.14
C PRO A 26 -53.18 -56.56 -5.70
N GLY A 27 -53.16 -55.22 -5.57
CA GLY A 27 -53.93 -54.49 -4.54
C GLY A 27 -53.37 -54.24 -3.13
N ALA A 28 -52.84 -53.04 -2.88
CA ALA A 28 -53.19 -52.18 -1.74
C ALA A 28 -52.66 -50.74 -1.95
N ALA A 29 -53.46 -49.72 -1.62
CA ALA A 29 -53.09 -48.32 -1.84
C ALA A 29 -52.25 -47.74 -0.67
N GLY A 30 -51.28 -46.88 -1.01
CA GLY A 30 -50.51 -46.08 -0.04
C GLY A 30 -50.11 -44.74 -0.66
N ALA A 31 -50.67 -43.64 -0.15
CA ALA A 31 -50.63 -42.35 -0.84
C ALA A 31 -49.36 -41.51 -0.54
N ARG A 32 -48.73 -41.04 -1.64
CA ARG A 32 -48.23 -39.67 -1.87
C ARG A 32 -47.59 -38.91 -0.67
N GLY A 33 -46.26 -38.78 -0.69
CA GLY A 33 -45.47 -37.93 0.22
C GLY A 33 -44.56 -36.92 -0.51
N GLY A 34 -45.08 -36.17 -1.49
CA GLY A 34 -44.29 -35.18 -2.21
C GLY A 34 -43.92 -33.97 -1.33
N ARG A 35 -42.64 -33.83 -0.96
CA ARG A 35 -42.14 -32.71 -0.15
C ARG A 35 -42.24 -31.39 -0.92
N ALA A 36 -43.27 -30.60 -0.63
CA ALA A 36 -43.47 -29.29 -1.25
C ALA A 36 -42.25 -28.39 -0.98
N LYS A 37 -41.65 -27.83 -2.04
CA LYS A 37 -40.60 -26.82 -1.90
C LYS A 37 -41.24 -25.55 -1.33
N GLU A 38 -40.78 -25.10 -0.16
CA GLU A 38 -41.26 -23.85 0.47
C GLU A 38 -41.05 -22.67 -0.49
N ALA A 39 -42.12 -21.91 -0.75
CA ALA A 39 -42.05 -20.78 -1.67
C ALA A 39 -41.18 -19.65 -1.09
N VAL A 40 -40.07 -19.36 -1.78
CA VAL A 40 -39.12 -18.29 -1.47
C VAL A 40 -39.68 -16.95 -1.97
N ILE A 41 -39.68 -15.93 -1.10
CA ILE A 41 -40.19 -14.60 -1.43
C ILE A 41 -39.01 -13.68 -1.81
N PRO A 42 -38.99 -13.08 -3.02
CA PRO A 42 -37.96 -12.14 -3.40
C PRO A 42 -38.16 -10.78 -2.71
N LEU A 43 -37.13 -10.30 -1.99
CA LEU A 43 -37.14 -8.95 -1.42
C LEU A 43 -36.84 -7.90 -2.49
N ARG A 44 -37.50 -6.74 -2.38
CA ARG A 44 -37.25 -5.55 -3.21
C ARG A 44 -37.08 -4.33 -2.32
N GLU A 45 -36.22 -3.40 -2.73
CA GLU A 45 -35.97 -2.15 -2.02
C GLU A 45 -37.28 -1.39 -1.75
N GLY A 46 -37.43 -0.86 -0.54
CA GLY A 46 -38.57 -0.01 -0.15
C GLY A 46 -39.94 -0.71 -0.05
N ARG A 47 -40.08 -1.99 -0.43
CA ARG A 47 -41.34 -2.74 -0.24
C ARG A 47 -41.41 -3.31 1.17
N THR A 48 -42.50 -3.01 1.86
CA THR A 48 -42.85 -3.60 3.16
C THR A 48 -43.62 -4.91 2.94
N CYS A 49 -43.22 -5.97 3.64
CA CYS A 49 -43.90 -7.26 3.59
C CYS A 49 -44.38 -7.65 4.99
N ASN A 50 -45.68 -7.48 5.28
CA ASN A 50 -46.32 -8.06 6.45
C ASN A 50 -46.53 -9.57 6.25
N GLN A 51 -46.03 -10.38 7.18
CA GLN A 51 -46.19 -11.83 7.16
C GLN A 51 -46.47 -12.35 8.58
N SER A 52 -47.23 -13.46 8.66
CA SER A 52 -47.64 -14.13 9.90
C SER A 52 -47.22 -15.60 9.96
N ALA A 53 -46.35 -16.04 9.04
CA ALA A 53 -45.88 -17.41 8.92
C ALA A 53 -44.37 -17.46 8.70
N SER A 54 -43.75 -18.58 9.06
CA SER A 54 -42.33 -18.86 8.79
C SER A 54 -42.09 -18.87 7.28
N ARG A 55 -41.18 -18.02 6.80
CA ARG A 55 -40.89 -17.86 5.37
C ARG A 55 -39.39 -17.66 5.14
N ARG A 56 -38.97 -18.06 3.93
CA ARG A 56 -37.64 -17.77 3.39
C ARG A 56 -37.75 -16.56 2.48
N PHE A 57 -36.92 -15.56 2.76
CA PHE A 57 -36.74 -14.39 1.93
C PHE A 57 -35.38 -14.50 1.27
N CYS A 58 -35.28 -14.14 -0.01
CA CYS A 58 -33.98 -13.96 -0.65
C CYS A 58 -33.95 -12.60 -1.33
N TYR A 59 -32.88 -11.84 -1.08
CA TYR A 59 -32.53 -10.69 -1.88
C TYR A 59 -31.51 -11.14 -2.93
N THR A 60 -31.72 -10.71 -4.18
CA THR A 60 -30.79 -10.93 -5.29
C THR A 60 -30.32 -9.57 -5.77
N ASN A 61 -29.04 -9.24 -5.61
CA ASN A 61 -28.54 -7.98 -6.13
C ASN A 61 -28.42 -8.07 -7.66
N THR A 62 -29.15 -7.21 -8.37
CA THR A 62 -29.15 -7.13 -9.84
C THR A 62 -28.53 -5.83 -10.36
N ARG A 63 -28.07 -4.94 -9.48
CA ARG A 63 -27.41 -3.68 -9.86
C ARG A 63 -25.90 -3.79 -9.71
N VAL A 64 -25.19 -3.31 -10.73
CA VAL A 64 -23.73 -3.09 -10.64
C VAL A 64 -23.49 -1.90 -9.71
N PRO A 65 -22.64 -2.02 -8.67
CA PRO A 65 -22.38 -0.93 -7.73
C PRO A 65 -21.65 0.23 -8.42
N GLN A 66 -22.06 1.47 -8.15
CA GLN A 66 -21.41 2.67 -8.65
C GLN A 66 -20.46 3.28 -7.60
N TRP A 67 -19.61 4.25 -7.99
CA TRP A 67 -18.62 4.83 -7.07
C TRP A 67 -19.24 5.47 -5.82
N HIS A 68 -20.48 5.98 -5.92
CA HIS A 68 -21.18 6.57 -4.78
C HIS A 68 -21.77 5.53 -3.81
N ASP A 69 -21.81 4.26 -4.20
CA ASP A 69 -22.32 3.17 -3.36
C ASP A 69 -21.29 2.67 -2.34
N ILE A 70 -20.01 3.07 -2.44
CA ILE A 70 -18.89 2.61 -1.60
C ILE A 70 -19.16 2.78 -0.08
N TRP A 71 -19.79 3.90 0.30
CA TRP A 71 -20.19 4.19 1.69
C TRP A 71 -21.70 4.09 1.91
N THR A 72 -22.44 3.49 0.96
CA THR A 72 -23.82 3.10 1.24
C THR A 72 -23.83 1.85 2.11
N ARG A 73 -24.81 1.76 3.00
CA ARG A 73 -25.07 0.59 3.81
C ARG A 73 -26.44 0.05 3.43
N MET A 74 -26.49 -1.27 3.27
CA MET A 74 -27.70 -1.99 2.96
C MET A 74 -28.07 -2.82 4.18
N GLN A 75 -29.23 -2.56 4.76
CA GLN A 75 -29.75 -3.39 5.85
C GLN A 75 -31.12 -3.96 5.51
N ILE A 76 -31.33 -5.17 6.00
CA ILE A 76 -32.66 -5.75 6.15
C ILE A 76 -33.06 -5.53 7.60
N ARG A 77 -34.12 -4.73 7.79
CA ARG A 77 -34.76 -4.50 9.07
C ARG A 77 -35.98 -5.38 9.17
N ILE A 78 -36.07 -6.14 10.25
CA ILE A 78 -37.20 -7.01 10.55
C ILE A 78 -37.81 -6.51 11.86
N ASN A 79 -38.94 -5.83 11.73
CA ASN A 79 -39.75 -5.38 12.85
C ASN A 79 -40.79 -6.45 13.16
N SER A 80 -40.83 -6.98 14.39
CA SER A 80 -41.83 -7.97 14.80
C SER A 80 -42.57 -7.55 16.05
N SER A 81 -43.86 -7.92 16.12
CA SER A 81 -44.68 -7.69 17.31
C SER A 81 -44.24 -8.49 18.54
N ARG A 82 -43.52 -9.62 18.37
CA ARG A 82 -42.93 -10.42 19.47
C ARG A 82 -41.63 -11.10 19.04
N MET A 83 -41.12 -12.03 19.84
CA MET A 83 -39.84 -12.71 19.59
C MET A 83 -39.84 -13.55 18.31
N ILE A 84 -38.85 -13.28 17.46
CA ILE A 84 -38.54 -14.04 16.23
C ILE A 84 -37.09 -14.51 16.25
N ARG A 85 -36.80 -15.63 15.57
CA ARG A 85 -35.45 -16.12 15.32
C ARG A 85 -35.09 -15.91 13.86
N VAL A 86 -34.08 -15.10 13.61
CA VAL A 86 -33.60 -14.81 12.24
C VAL A 86 -32.26 -15.51 12.01
N ILE A 87 -32.26 -16.36 10.99
CA ILE A 87 -31.11 -17.12 10.51
C ILE A 87 -30.73 -16.54 9.13
N GLN A 88 -29.53 -15.99 9.04
CA GLN A 88 -28.93 -15.60 7.76
C GLN A 88 -28.31 -16.84 7.12
N VAL A 89 -28.53 -16.98 5.82
CA VAL A 89 -28.13 -18.14 5.00
C VAL A 89 -27.60 -17.59 3.70
N ASP A 90 -26.28 -17.51 3.57
CA ASP A 90 -25.66 -16.99 2.35
C ASP A 90 -25.54 -18.07 1.25
N SER A 91 -25.63 -19.37 1.60
CA SER A 91 -25.78 -20.48 0.66
C SER A 91 -26.61 -21.66 1.22
N GLU A 92 -27.22 -22.48 0.34
CA GLU A 92 -27.96 -23.70 0.75
C GLU A 92 -27.03 -24.88 1.13
N GLU A 93 -25.72 -24.74 0.86
CA GLU A 93 -24.71 -25.79 1.04
C GLU A 93 -24.01 -25.70 2.41
N GLU A 94 -23.69 -24.49 2.89
CA GLU A 94 -23.11 -24.25 4.22
C GLU A 94 -24.04 -24.68 5.37
N LEU A 95 -25.36 -24.77 5.10
CA LEU A 95 -26.38 -25.22 6.05
C LEU A 95 -26.18 -26.67 6.53
N LYS A 96 -25.36 -27.48 5.83
CA LYS A 96 -24.98 -28.83 6.27
C LYS A 96 -23.64 -28.89 7.01
N GLU A 97 -22.77 -27.90 6.82
CA GLU A 97 -21.47 -27.81 7.47
C GLU A 97 -21.55 -27.10 8.84
N LEU A 98 -22.38 -26.05 8.96
CA LEU A 98 -22.58 -25.35 10.24
C LEU A 98 -23.23 -26.22 11.33
N ASP A 99 -23.96 -27.28 10.96
CA ASP A 99 -24.63 -28.20 11.90
C ASP A 99 -23.64 -29.09 12.69
N LYS A 100 -22.32 -29.03 12.37
CA LYS A 100 -21.26 -29.73 13.10
C LYS A 100 -20.56 -28.92 14.20
N PHE A 101 -20.73 -27.60 14.27
CA PHE A 101 -19.98 -26.75 15.22
C PHE A 101 -20.83 -26.27 16.42
N ASN A 102 -21.03 -27.19 17.36
CA ASN A 102 -21.83 -26.99 18.58
C ASN A 102 -21.36 -25.79 19.46
N VAL A 103 -20.07 -25.45 19.41
CA VAL A 103 -19.47 -24.34 20.19
C VAL A 103 -19.90 -22.96 19.65
N TRP A 104 -20.04 -22.80 18.34
CA TRP A 104 -20.42 -21.52 17.73
C TRP A 104 -21.91 -21.22 17.92
N ASN A 105 -22.75 -22.25 18.00
CA ASN A 105 -24.17 -22.12 18.36
C ASN A 105 -24.37 -21.63 19.80
N PHE A 106 -23.50 -22.03 20.73
CA PHE A 106 -23.53 -21.52 22.11
C PHE A 106 -23.08 -20.05 22.19
N LEU A 107 -21.95 -19.69 21.56
CA LEU A 107 -21.45 -18.31 21.54
C LEU A 107 -22.40 -17.35 20.81
N SER A 108 -22.95 -17.76 19.66
CA SER A 108 -23.90 -16.94 18.90
C SER A 108 -25.25 -16.79 19.59
N SER A 109 -25.74 -17.78 20.34
CA SER A 109 -26.97 -17.63 21.15
C SER A 109 -26.78 -16.74 22.38
N LEU A 110 -25.56 -16.65 22.94
CA LEU A 110 -25.22 -15.72 24.02
C LEU A 110 -25.02 -14.27 23.55
N LEU A 111 -24.44 -14.06 22.36
CA LEU A 111 -24.17 -12.72 21.81
C LEU A 111 -25.36 -12.10 21.06
N LYS A 112 -26.30 -12.91 20.57
CA LYS A 112 -27.47 -12.43 19.81
C LYS A 112 -28.61 -12.07 20.77
N GLU A 113 -28.38 -10.98 21.51
CA GLU A 113 -29.33 -10.34 22.44
C GLU A 113 -30.74 -10.29 21.80
N LYS A 114 -31.75 -10.88 22.47
CA LYS A 114 -33.10 -11.04 21.91
C LYS A 114 -33.82 -9.68 21.80
N LEU A 115 -33.71 -9.06 20.63
CA LEU A 115 -34.26 -7.73 20.35
C LEU A 115 -35.48 -7.81 19.41
N ASN A 116 -36.48 -6.95 19.66
CA ASN A 116 -37.71 -6.84 18.85
C ASN A 116 -37.48 -6.21 17.45
N ASP A 117 -36.37 -5.48 17.29
CA ASP A 117 -35.90 -4.89 16.03
C ASP A 117 -34.58 -5.57 15.64
N THR A 118 -34.63 -6.51 14.71
CA THR A 118 -33.39 -7.15 14.20
C THR A 118 -32.95 -6.47 12.92
N ARG A 119 -31.67 -6.05 12.89
CA ARG A 119 -31.03 -5.42 11.74
C ARG A 119 -29.91 -6.32 11.27
N ILE A 120 -29.93 -6.66 9.99
CA ILE A 120 -28.93 -7.50 9.35
C ILE A 120 -28.30 -6.70 8.23
N ASP A 121 -26.99 -6.53 8.30
CA ASP A 121 -26.19 -5.94 7.23
C ASP A 121 -26.12 -6.91 6.05
N VAL A 122 -26.39 -6.39 4.84
CA VAL A 122 -26.30 -7.14 3.59
C VAL A 122 -25.03 -6.69 2.88
N ASP A 123 -24.10 -7.61 2.65
CA ASP A 123 -22.90 -7.33 1.86
C ASP A 123 -23.32 -6.95 0.42
N LEU A 124 -23.06 -5.70 0.03
CA LEU A 124 -23.49 -5.12 -1.26
C LEU A 124 -23.03 -5.93 -2.50
N TYR A 125 -21.94 -6.67 -2.36
CA TYR A 125 -21.36 -7.50 -3.42
C TYR A 125 -21.79 -8.98 -3.36
N SER A 126 -22.57 -9.38 -2.36
CA SER A 126 -23.17 -10.72 -2.33
C SER A 126 -24.27 -10.80 -3.39
N THR A 127 -24.15 -11.76 -4.31
CA THR A 127 -25.11 -11.92 -5.42
C THR A 127 -26.48 -12.35 -4.93
N LYS A 128 -26.53 -13.08 -3.80
CA LYS A 128 -27.76 -13.55 -3.15
C LYS A 128 -27.55 -13.58 -1.64
N THR A 129 -28.43 -12.94 -0.88
CA THR A 129 -28.51 -13.12 0.57
C THR A 129 -29.89 -13.66 0.93
N CYS A 130 -29.93 -14.84 1.54
CA CYS A 130 -31.17 -15.46 1.98
C CYS A 130 -31.32 -15.42 3.50
N LEU A 131 -32.56 -15.30 3.95
CA LEU A 131 -32.97 -15.16 5.33
C LEU A 131 -34.12 -16.12 5.61
N LYS A 132 -33.98 -16.91 6.67
CA LYS A 132 -35.08 -17.68 7.24
C LYS A 132 -35.55 -16.98 8.51
N VAL A 133 -36.82 -16.58 8.53
CA VAL A 133 -37.47 -16.01 9.73
C VAL A 133 -38.34 -17.10 10.35
N GLU A 134 -37.92 -17.61 11.51
CA GLU A 134 -38.66 -18.58 12.31
C GLU A 134 -39.45 -17.85 13.41
N LEU A 135 -40.75 -18.16 13.53
CA LEU A 135 -41.63 -17.63 14.55
C LEU A 135 -41.51 -18.52 15.79
N LEU A 136 -41.25 -17.94 16.96
CA LEU A 136 -41.26 -18.68 18.23
C LEU A 136 -42.66 -18.76 18.86
N GLU A 137 -43.54 -17.83 18.53
CA GLU A 137 -44.90 -17.73 19.07
C GLU A 137 -45.96 -17.65 17.96
N THR A 138 -47.11 -18.26 18.20
CA THR A 138 -48.30 -18.19 17.33
C THR A 138 -48.94 -16.80 17.42
N GLY A 139 -49.47 -16.31 16.29
CA GLY A 139 -50.05 -14.98 16.18
C GLY A 139 -49.03 -13.84 16.03
N THR A 140 -47.75 -14.15 15.82
CA THR A 140 -46.72 -13.12 15.56
C THR A 140 -46.78 -12.61 14.13
N THR A 141 -46.76 -11.29 14.00
CA THR A 141 -46.66 -10.57 12.72
C THR A 141 -45.29 -9.91 12.64
N TYR A 142 -44.65 -10.01 11.47
CA TYR A 142 -43.38 -9.35 11.22
C TYR A 142 -43.37 -8.66 9.86
N CYS A 143 -42.59 -7.59 9.79
CA CYS A 143 -42.46 -6.72 8.65
C CYS A 143 -40.99 -6.71 8.22
N VAL A 144 -40.69 -7.25 7.03
CA VAL A 144 -39.34 -7.21 6.45
C VAL A 144 -39.24 -6.01 5.53
N VAL A 145 -38.22 -5.17 5.74
CA VAL A 145 -37.95 -3.97 4.93
C VAL A 145 -36.48 -3.93 4.54
N LEU A 146 -36.23 -3.79 3.24
CA LEU A 146 -34.90 -3.62 2.66
C LEU A 146 -34.70 -2.13 2.32
N PHE A 147 -33.68 -1.52 2.90
CA PHE A 147 -33.40 -0.09 2.78
C PHE A 147 -31.89 0.15 2.64
N ARG A 148 -31.54 1.17 1.84
CA ARG A 148 -30.18 1.55 1.47
C ARG A 148 -29.99 3.03 1.77
N TRP A 149 -28.95 3.38 2.51
CA TRP A 149 -28.64 4.77 2.88
C TRP A 149 -27.14 5.00 2.92
N PHE A 150 -26.71 6.26 2.84
CA PHE A 150 -25.33 6.65 3.05
C PHE A 150 -25.01 6.60 4.56
N ASP A 151 -24.00 5.83 4.98
CA ASP A 151 -23.56 5.77 6.38
C ASP A 151 -22.39 6.75 6.59
N PRO A 152 -22.61 7.98 7.11
CA PRO A 152 -21.56 8.98 7.24
C PRO A 152 -20.45 8.54 8.20
N LYS A 153 -20.69 7.55 9.06
CA LYS A 153 -19.66 7.02 9.97
C LYS A 153 -18.58 6.26 9.21
N LEU A 154 -18.96 5.48 8.19
CA LEU A 154 -18.02 4.74 7.36
C LEU A 154 -17.17 5.68 6.51
N PHE A 155 -17.78 6.73 5.96
CA PHE A 155 -17.07 7.79 5.26
C PHE A 155 -16.04 8.49 6.18
N LEU A 156 -16.43 8.86 7.41
CA LEU A 156 -15.53 9.47 8.39
C LEU A 156 -14.40 8.53 8.82
N VAL A 157 -14.68 7.24 9.05
CA VAL A 157 -13.66 6.22 9.39
C VAL A 157 -12.67 6.04 8.25
N PHE A 158 -13.15 5.97 7.01
CA PHE A 158 -12.31 5.89 5.81
C PHE A 158 -11.41 7.12 5.66
N PHE A 159 -11.98 8.33 5.79
CA PHE A 159 -11.22 9.58 5.68
C PHE A 159 -10.18 9.74 6.80
N LEU A 160 -10.53 9.37 8.03
CA LEU A 160 -9.57 9.32 9.15
C LEU A 160 -8.43 8.31 8.87
N GLY A 161 -8.75 7.15 8.29
CA GLY A 161 -7.75 6.17 7.87
C GLY A 161 -6.79 6.70 6.81
N LEU A 162 -7.29 7.43 5.80
CA LEU A 162 -6.46 8.12 4.80
C LEU A 162 -5.54 9.17 5.45
N LEU A 163 -6.07 10.02 6.34
CA LEU A 163 -5.28 11.03 7.05
C LEU A 163 -4.16 10.38 7.88
N LEU A 164 -4.46 9.31 8.63
CA LEU A 164 -3.45 8.60 9.43
C LEU A 164 -2.39 7.91 8.57
N PHE A 165 -2.76 7.38 7.41
CA PHE A 165 -1.81 6.72 6.50
C PHE A 165 -0.88 7.72 5.80
N PHE A 166 -1.43 8.79 5.23
CA PHE A 166 -0.62 9.79 4.50
C PHE A 166 0.12 10.75 5.45
N CYS A 167 -0.55 11.28 6.47
CA CYS A 167 0.04 12.24 7.39
C CYS A 167 0.73 11.58 8.60
N GLY A 168 0.75 10.25 8.72
CA GLY A 168 1.28 9.53 9.89
C GLY A 168 2.73 9.89 10.26
N ASP A 169 3.59 10.20 9.28
CA ASP A 169 4.97 10.65 9.52
C ASP A 169 5.06 12.08 10.05
N ALA A 170 4.15 12.97 9.60
CA ALA A 170 4.04 14.33 10.12
C ALA A 170 3.39 14.36 11.51
N LEU A 171 2.40 13.48 11.74
CA LEU A 171 1.74 13.31 13.04
C LEU A 171 2.69 12.74 14.09
N SER A 172 3.48 11.71 13.77
CA SER A 172 4.42 11.10 14.73
C SER A 172 5.51 12.06 15.20
N ARG A 173 5.86 13.07 14.40
CA ARG A 173 6.81 14.15 14.73
C ARG A 173 6.17 15.36 15.40
N SER A 174 4.83 15.46 15.42
CA SER A 174 4.12 16.59 16.01
C SER A 174 4.05 16.46 17.53
N GLN A 175 4.62 17.44 18.24
CA GLN A 175 4.53 17.53 19.70
C GLN A 175 3.06 17.59 20.18
N LEU A 176 2.19 18.31 19.46
CA LEU A 176 0.76 18.39 19.77
C LEU A 176 0.07 17.02 19.67
N PHE A 177 0.43 16.22 18.66
CA PHE A 177 -0.09 14.87 18.54
C PHE A 177 0.35 14.01 19.72
N PHE A 178 1.63 14.04 20.09
CA PHE A 178 2.14 13.28 21.26
C PHE A 178 1.39 13.61 22.55
N TYR A 179 1.22 14.90 22.89
CA TYR A 179 0.49 15.29 24.10
C TYR A 179 -1.01 14.92 24.03
N SER A 180 -1.68 15.15 22.90
CA SER A 180 -3.10 14.81 22.75
C SER A 180 -3.36 13.29 22.79
N ALA A 181 -2.52 12.49 22.13
CA ALA A 181 -2.59 11.04 22.14
C ALA A 181 -2.31 10.50 23.54
N GLY A 182 -1.26 11.01 24.21
CA GLY A 182 -0.92 10.68 25.59
C GLY A 182 -2.05 10.98 26.58
N ILE A 183 -2.69 12.14 26.48
CA ILE A 183 -3.86 12.49 27.29
C ILE A 183 -5.02 11.52 26.99
N SER A 184 -5.30 11.20 25.72
CA SER A 184 -6.41 10.30 25.36
C SER A 184 -6.21 8.87 25.88
N VAL A 185 -4.97 8.36 25.82
CA VAL A 185 -4.59 7.05 26.36
C VAL A 185 -4.62 7.07 27.90
N GLY A 186 -4.16 8.15 28.54
CA GLY A 186 -4.23 8.33 29.99
C GLY A 186 -5.67 8.37 30.52
N LEU A 187 -6.56 9.09 29.84
CA LEU A 187 -7.99 9.09 30.12
C LEU A 187 -8.58 7.68 30.04
N LEU A 188 -8.35 6.96 28.93
CA LEU A 188 -8.85 5.59 28.75
C LEU A 188 -8.27 4.60 29.77
N ALA A 189 -6.97 4.69 30.07
CA ALA A 189 -6.31 3.85 31.06
C ALA A 189 -6.86 4.10 32.48
N SER A 190 -7.08 5.36 32.85
CA SER A 190 -7.68 5.69 34.14
C SER A 190 -9.14 5.22 34.26
N LEU A 191 -9.89 5.22 33.16
CA LEU A 191 -11.27 4.71 33.11
C LEU A 191 -11.27 3.20 33.36
N LEU A 192 -10.32 2.47 32.77
CA LEU A 192 -10.13 1.03 33.03
C LEU A 192 -9.72 0.76 34.49
N VAL A 193 -8.88 1.61 35.09
CA VAL A 193 -8.52 1.53 36.52
C VAL A 193 -9.74 1.81 37.42
N LEU A 194 -10.53 2.84 37.11
CA LEU A 194 -11.76 3.16 37.86
C LEU A 194 -12.76 1.99 37.79
N ILE A 195 -12.97 1.44 36.59
CA ILE A 195 -13.78 0.23 36.35
C ILE A 195 -13.27 -0.94 37.20
N TYR A 196 -11.95 -1.18 37.24
CA TYR A 196 -11.34 -2.24 38.05
C TYR A 196 -11.50 -2.02 39.56
N VAL A 197 -11.43 -0.78 40.05
CA VAL A 197 -11.67 -0.45 41.46
C VAL A 197 -13.14 -0.65 41.83
N MET A 198 -14.07 -0.18 41.00
CA MET A 198 -15.51 -0.41 41.20
C MET A 198 -15.86 -1.91 41.16
N ALA A 199 -15.26 -2.66 40.24
CA ALA A 199 -15.34 -4.12 40.17
C ALA A 199 -14.89 -4.78 41.49
N LYS A 200 -13.75 -4.37 42.04
CA LYS A 200 -13.23 -4.89 43.31
C LYS A 200 -14.09 -4.53 44.53
N ALA A 201 -14.84 -3.43 44.46
CA ALA A 201 -15.78 -3.00 45.50
C ALA A 201 -17.12 -3.77 45.48
N MET A 202 -17.42 -4.52 44.42
CA MET A 202 -18.65 -5.32 44.34
C MET A 202 -18.68 -6.47 45.37
N PRO A 203 -19.84 -6.79 45.96
CA PRO A 203 -19.93 -7.83 46.97
C PRO A 203 -19.64 -9.23 46.40
N LYS A 204 -18.64 -9.91 47.00
CA LYS A 204 -18.11 -11.23 46.59
C LYS A 204 -19.13 -12.39 46.51
N LYS A 205 -20.39 -12.17 46.91
CA LYS A 205 -21.47 -13.18 46.92
C LYS A 205 -22.33 -13.19 45.65
N SER A 206 -22.15 -12.23 44.74
CA SER A 206 -22.89 -12.19 43.47
C SER A 206 -22.25 -13.12 42.43
N PRO A 207 -23.03 -13.82 41.57
CA PRO A 207 -22.48 -14.60 40.44
C PRO A 207 -21.65 -13.73 39.46
N VAL A 208 -21.84 -12.41 39.48
CA VAL A 208 -21.02 -11.43 38.74
C VAL A 208 -19.55 -11.45 39.19
N TYR A 209 -19.24 -11.85 40.43
CA TYR A 209 -17.84 -12.01 40.89
C TYR A 209 -17.10 -13.12 40.14
N LEU A 210 -17.81 -14.16 39.68
CA LEU A 210 -17.23 -15.25 38.88
C LEU A 210 -16.97 -14.77 37.43
N LEU A 211 -17.81 -13.88 36.90
CA LEU A 211 -17.57 -13.16 35.65
C LEU A 211 -16.40 -12.17 35.76
N LEU A 212 -16.19 -11.58 36.96
CA LEU A 212 -15.12 -10.63 37.27
C LEU A 212 -13.71 -11.25 37.18
N VAL A 213 -13.61 -12.55 37.47
CA VAL A 213 -12.38 -13.34 37.28
C VAL A 213 -12.09 -13.58 35.79
N GLY A 214 -13.08 -13.36 34.89
CA GLY A 214 -13.01 -13.56 33.44
C GLY A 214 -12.12 -12.57 32.65
N GLY A 215 -11.27 -11.79 33.31
CA GLY A 215 -10.23 -10.98 32.66
C GLY A 215 -10.74 -9.84 31.77
N TRP A 216 -10.00 -9.56 30.68
CA TRP A 216 -10.20 -8.38 29.83
C TRP A 216 -11.62 -8.25 29.26
N SER A 217 -12.34 -9.36 29.07
CA SER A 217 -13.72 -9.40 28.59
C SER A 217 -14.69 -8.59 29.46
N PHE A 218 -14.51 -8.58 30.78
CA PHE A 218 -15.36 -7.82 31.69
C PHE A 218 -15.09 -6.30 31.58
N SER A 219 -13.81 -5.91 31.49
CA SER A 219 -13.43 -4.51 31.27
C SER A 219 -13.95 -3.99 29.93
N LEU A 220 -13.90 -4.79 28.87
CA LEU A 220 -14.47 -4.45 27.56
C LEU A 220 -16.00 -4.34 27.61
N TYR A 221 -16.69 -5.23 28.33
CA TYR A 221 -18.15 -5.15 28.51
C TYR A 221 -18.56 -3.86 29.24
N LEU A 222 -17.88 -3.49 30.33
CA LEU A 222 -18.18 -2.23 31.04
C LEU A 222 -17.80 -1.00 30.23
N LEU A 223 -16.70 -1.04 29.47
CA LEU A 223 -16.34 0.03 28.54
C LEU A 223 -17.42 0.19 27.45
N GLN A 224 -17.91 -0.91 26.87
CA GLN A 224 -19.03 -0.92 25.93
C GLN A 224 -20.32 -0.39 26.56
N LEU A 225 -20.60 -0.70 27.83
CA LEU A 225 -21.75 -0.19 28.58
C LEU A 225 -21.66 1.32 28.80
N VAL A 226 -20.47 1.86 29.10
CA VAL A 226 -20.22 3.30 29.15
C VAL A 226 -20.47 3.93 27.77
N PHE A 227 -19.86 3.39 26.70
CA PHE A 227 -20.07 3.89 25.33
C PHE A 227 -21.55 3.87 24.90
N LYS A 228 -22.31 2.81 25.24
CA LYS A 228 -23.75 2.68 24.92
C LYS A 228 -24.59 3.74 25.65
N ASN A 229 -24.21 4.13 26.87
CA ASN A 229 -24.91 5.10 27.70
C ASN A 229 -24.28 6.51 27.71
N LEU A 230 -23.27 6.79 26.87
CA LEU A 230 -22.55 8.08 26.86
C LEU A 230 -23.47 9.30 26.71
N ARG A 231 -24.57 9.18 25.96
CA ARG A 231 -25.53 10.28 25.77
C ARG A 231 -26.21 10.65 27.09
N GLU A 232 -26.59 9.64 27.88
CA GLU A 232 -27.22 9.81 29.18
C GLU A 232 -26.22 10.40 30.19
N ILE A 233 -25.00 9.86 30.23
CA ILE A 233 -23.92 10.33 31.08
C ILE A 233 -23.57 11.79 30.77
N CYS A 234 -23.45 12.13 29.49
CA CYS A 234 -23.12 13.48 29.03
C CYS A 234 -24.25 14.49 29.31
N SER A 235 -25.52 14.08 29.25
CA SER A 235 -26.65 14.98 29.51
C SER A 235 -26.96 15.13 31.00
N SER A 236 -26.92 14.04 31.77
CA SER A 236 -27.35 13.99 33.18
C SER A 236 -26.21 14.32 34.18
N TYR A 237 -24.97 13.99 33.83
CA TYR A 237 -23.81 14.09 34.73
C TYR A 237 -22.65 14.95 34.16
N TRP A 238 -22.97 15.93 33.29
CA TRP A 238 -21.97 16.71 32.55
C TRP A 238 -20.89 17.37 33.45
N GLN A 239 -21.26 17.83 34.64
CA GLN A 239 -20.33 18.46 35.59
C GLN A 239 -19.29 17.47 36.13
N TYR A 240 -19.72 16.25 36.50
CA TYR A 240 -18.84 15.20 36.96
C TYR A 240 -17.94 14.68 35.84
N LEU A 241 -18.49 14.55 34.62
CA LEU A 241 -17.74 14.17 33.43
C LEU A 241 -16.66 15.22 33.11
N LEU A 242 -16.99 16.51 33.16
CA LEU A 242 -16.02 17.59 32.95
C LEU A 242 -14.95 17.63 34.04
N GLY A 243 -15.34 17.48 35.31
CA GLY A 243 -14.39 17.43 36.43
C GLY A 243 -13.41 16.25 36.30
N TYR A 244 -13.90 15.08 35.91
CA TYR A 244 -13.07 13.90 35.62
C TYR A 244 -12.13 14.12 34.44
N LEU A 245 -12.64 14.63 33.31
CA LEU A 245 -11.85 14.94 32.11
C LEU A 245 -10.75 15.95 32.39
N LEU A 246 -11.02 17.00 33.19
CA LEU A 246 -10.03 17.98 33.60
C LEU A 246 -9.00 17.37 34.55
N LEU A 247 -9.42 16.77 35.67
CA LEU A 247 -8.51 16.27 36.70
C LEU A 247 -7.58 15.17 36.16
N VAL A 248 -8.13 14.19 35.43
CA VAL A 248 -7.32 13.14 34.80
C VAL A 248 -6.58 13.66 33.58
N GLY A 249 -7.14 14.60 32.82
CA GLY A 249 -6.48 15.23 31.69
C GLY A 249 -5.21 15.97 32.11
N PHE A 250 -5.28 16.79 33.17
CA PHE A 250 -4.12 17.47 33.76
C PHE A 250 -3.12 16.50 34.36
N ALA A 251 -3.56 15.45 35.07
CA ALA A 251 -2.66 14.42 35.59
C ALA A 251 -1.92 13.68 34.45
N SER A 252 -2.63 13.29 33.40
CA SER A 252 -2.07 12.63 32.22
C SER A 252 -1.12 13.56 31.47
N PHE A 253 -1.48 14.83 31.30
CA PHE A 253 -0.60 15.84 30.71
C PHE A 253 0.68 16.03 31.54
N GLY A 254 0.58 16.12 32.88
CA GLY A 254 1.75 16.22 33.75
C GLY A 254 2.69 15.02 33.64
N VAL A 255 2.14 13.81 33.52
CA VAL A 255 2.91 12.59 33.25
C VAL A 255 3.59 12.65 31.87
N CYS A 256 2.85 12.96 30.80
CA CYS A 256 3.41 13.09 29.45
C CYS A 256 4.48 14.20 29.35
N TYR A 257 4.28 15.33 30.05
CA TYR A 257 5.25 16.41 30.13
C TYR A 257 6.52 16.01 30.89
N ARG A 258 6.39 15.19 31.95
CA ARG A 258 7.53 14.68 32.73
C ARG A 258 8.38 13.68 31.98
N TYR A 259 7.78 12.89 31.08
CA TYR A 259 8.51 11.98 30.17
C TYR A 259 9.08 12.68 28.94
N GLY A 260 8.47 13.79 28.50
CA GLY A 260 8.90 14.55 27.32
C GLY A 260 8.42 13.93 25.99
N PRO A 261 8.51 14.67 24.88
CA PRO A 261 8.20 14.17 23.55
C PRO A 261 9.20 13.08 23.09
N LEU A 262 8.82 12.31 22.07
CA LEU A 262 9.65 11.25 21.51
C LEU A 262 10.87 11.83 20.77
N GLU A 263 12.03 11.82 21.40
CA GLU A 263 13.31 12.24 20.77
C GLU A 263 13.98 11.12 19.96
N ASN A 264 13.75 9.86 20.33
CA ASN A 264 14.39 8.72 19.69
C ASN A 264 13.81 8.45 18.29
N GLU A 265 14.63 8.55 17.25
CA GLU A 265 14.19 8.33 15.86
C GLU A 265 13.59 6.94 15.62
N ARG A 266 14.05 5.92 16.36
CA ARG A 266 13.45 4.56 16.39
C ARG A 266 12.02 4.54 16.94
N SER A 267 11.70 5.31 17.97
CA SER A 267 10.33 5.33 18.51
C SER A 267 9.39 6.18 17.65
N ILE A 268 9.90 7.25 17.01
CA ILE A 268 9.16 8.02 16.00
C ILE A 268 8.79 7.13 14.80
N THR A 269 9.73 6.32 14.29
CA THR A 269 9.46 5.40 13.17
C THR A 269 8.51 4.26 13.55
N LEU A 270 8.65 3.65 14.74
CA LEU A 270 7.66 2.68 15.23
C LEU A 270 6.26 3.30 15.40
N LEU A 271 6.18 4.56 15.86
CA LEU A 271 4.93 5.29 15.95
C LEU A 271 4.34 5.57 14.55
N SER A 272 5.13 6.02 13.58
CA SER A 272 4.61 6.26 12.23
C SER A 272 4.14 4.97 11.56
N TRP A 273 4.83 3.84 11.74
CA TRP A 273 4.42 2.53 11.23
C TRP A 273 3.11 2.05 11.87
N SER A 274 2.94 2.23 13.19
CA SER A 274 1.70 1.84 13.88
C SER A 274 0.52 2.75 13.49
N LEU A 275 0.73 4.05 13.28
CA LEU A 275 -0.28 4.96 12.74
C LEU A 275 -0.65 4.63 11.29
N GLN A 276 0.33 4.26 10.45
CA GLN A 276 0.09 3.85 9.06
C GLN A 276 -0.67 2.51 9.01
N LEU A 277 -0.29 1.53 9.82
CA LEU A 277 -0.99 0.24 9.92
C LEU A 277 -2.44 0.43 10.42
N LEU A 278 -2.64 1.28 11.43
CA LEU A 278 -3.98 1.66 11.91
C LEU A 278 -4.77 2.39 10.82
N GLY A 279 -4.14 3.28 10.05
CA GLY A 279 -4.72 3.95 8.91
C GLY A 279 -5.23 2.97 7.85
N LEU A 280 -4.41 1.97 7.48
CA LEU A 280 -4.80 0.91 6.55
C LEU A 280 -5.96 0.06 7.08
N LEU A 281 -5.97 -0.26 8.38
CA LEU A 281 -7.07 -1.00 9.02
C LEU A 281 -8.38 -0.20 9.02
N LEU A 282 -8.30 1.12 9.23
CA LEU A 282 -9.45 2.03 9.15
C LEU A 282 -9.94 2.24 7.71
N ILE A 283 -9.04 2.31 6.73
CA ILE A 283 -9.39 2.31 5.30
C ILE A 283 -10.14 1.03 4.93
N TYR A 284 -9.62 -0.14 5.33
CA TYR A 284 -10.24 -1.43 5.06
C TYR A 284 -11.62 -1.59 5.73
N SER A 285 -11.76 -1.16 6.98
CA SER A 285 -13.04 -1.23 7.72
C SER A 285 -14.05 -0.13 7.36
N GLY A 286 -13.60 0.98 6.75
CA GLY A 286 -14.45 2.06 6.24
C GLY A 286 -15.14 1.74 4.91
N ILE A 287 -14.74 0.67 4.21
CA ILE A 287 -15.33 0.22 2.94
C ILE A 287 -15.98 -1.16 3.13
N GLN A 288 -17.29 -1.27 2.90
CA GLN A 288 -18.00 -2.57 2.98
C GLN A 288 -17.59 -3.53 1.86
N ILE A 289 -17.30 -3.00 0.67
CA ILE A 289 -17.00 -3.81 -0.52
C ILE A 289 -15.56 -4.32 -0.46
N ARG A 290 -15.35 -5.53 0.09
CA ARG A 290 -14.03 -6.18 0.29
C ARG A 290 -13.05 -6.06 -0.89
N PRO A 291 -13.40 -6.36 -2.16
CA PRO A 291 -12.43 -6.23 -3.26
C PRO A 291 -12.04 -4.76 -3.55
N VAL A 292 -12.96 -3.81 -3.37
CA VAL A 292 -12.66 -2.37 -3.50
C VAL A 292 -11.81 -1.89 -2.32
N ALA A 293 -12.09 -2.35 -1.11
CA ALA A 293 -11.28 -2.07 0.07
C ALA A 293 -9.82 -2.51 -0.12
N LEU A 294 -9.60 -3.72 -0.62
CA LEU A 294 -8.27 -4.24 -0.96
C LEU A 294 -7.61 -3.44 -2.09
N ALA A 295 -8.35 -3.13 -3.16
CA ALA A 295 -7.82 -2.33 -4.26
C ALA A 295 -7.37 -0.93 -3.78
N VAL A 296 -8.17 -0.25 -2.95
CA VAL A 296 -7.83 1.06 -2.38
C VAL A 296 -6.64 0.98 -1.42
N VAL A 297 -6.55 -0.07 -0.59
CA VAL A 297 -5.37 -0.33 0.26
C VAL A 297 -4.11 -0.51 -0.59
N VAL A 298 -4.17 -1.33 -1.64
CA VAL A 298 -3.04 -1.52 -2.57
C VAL A 298 -2.70 -0.20 -3.26
N THR A 299 -3.68 0.57 -3.75
CA THR A 299 -3.45 1.88 -4.38
C THR A 299 -2.81 2.87 -3.41
N ALA A 300 -3.19 2.89 -2.13
CA ALA A 300 -2.58 3.75 -1.12
C ALA A 300 -1.13 3.35 -0.82
N VAL A 301 -0.86 2.06 -0.63
CA VAL A 301 0.50 1.52 -0.42
C VAL A 301 1.39 1.79 -1.64
N CYS A 302 0.88 1.56 -2.85
CA CYS A 302 1.56 1.96 -4.08
C CYS A 302 1.79 3.47 -4.10
N GLY A 303 0.77 4.31 -3.92
CA GLY A 303 0.90 5.77 -3.96
C GLY A 303 1.98 6.33 -3.03
N LYS A 304 2.17 5.75 -1.83
CA LYS A 304 3.23 6.15 -0.90
C LYS A 304 4.62 5.60 -1.27
N ASN A 305 4.69 4.39 -1.83
CA ASN A 305 5.96 3.67 -2.07
C ASN A 305 6.47 3.73 -3.52
N LEU A 306 5.65 4.16 -4.49
CA LEU A 306 5.93 4.10 -5.93
C LEU A 306 6.93 5.18 -6.39
N ASP A 307 7.09 6.26 -5.64
CA ASP A 307 8.06 7.33 -5.87
C ASP A 307 9.50 6.81 -6.04
N TYR A 308 9.89 5.83 -5.23
CA TYR A 308 11.23 5.24 -5.25
C TYR A 308 11.48 4.37 -6.51
N PRO A 309 10.66 3.33 -6.81
CA PRO A 309 10.84 2.55 -8.03
C PRO A 309 10.58 3.34 -9.32
N LEU A 310 9.75 4.40 -9.31
CA LEU A 310 9.62 5.29 -10.47
C LEU A 310 10.92 6.06 -10.75
N ARG A 311 11.51 6.68 -9.73
CA ARG A 311 12.81 7.36 -9.86
C ARG A 311 13.91 6.38 -10.28
N TRP A 312 13.92 5.18 -9.70
CA TRP A 312 14.86 4.12 -10.11
C TRP A 312 14.65 3.70 -11.58
N ALA A 313 13.43 3.38 -11.99
CA ALA A 313 13.11 3.02 -13.37
C ALA A 313 13.45 4.15 -14.36
N TRP A 314 13.21 5.41 -14.00
CA TRP A 314 13.60 6.59 -14.78
C TRP A 314 15.12 6.72 -14.90
N THR A 315 15.87 6.56 -13.82
CA THR A 315 17.35 6.60 -13.87
C THR A 315 17.94 5.45 -14.68
N VAL A 316 17.37 4.25 -14.59
CA VAL A 316 17.75 3.10 -15.43
C VAL A 316 17.42 3.37 -16.89
N TYR A 317 16.21 3.85 -17.20
CA TYR A 317 15.80 4.24 -18.55
C TYR A 317 16.75 5.28 -19.16
N ARG A 318 17.03 6.37 -18.43
CA ARG A 318 17.98 7.42 -18.85
C ARG A 318 19.38 6.84 -19.08
N ARG A 319 19.85 5.92 -18.22
CA ARG A 319 21.18 5.30 -18.35
C ARG A 319 21.27 4.36 -19.54
N VAL A 320 20.21 3.60 -19.84
CA VAL A 320 20.11 2.78 -21.06
C VAL A 320 20.03 3.67 -22.30
N GLN A 321 19.31 4.78 -22.25
CA GLN A 321 19.25 5.74 -23.35
C GLN A 321 20.62 6.39 -23.60
N SER A 322 21.32 6.88 -22.57
CA SER A 322 22.67 7.43 -22.73
C SER A 322 23.68 6.39 -23.22
N ALA A 323 23.55 5.12 -22.79
CA ALA A 323 24.40 4.05 -23.30
C ALA A 323 24.14 3.73 -24.79
N ARG A 324 22.91 3.94 -25.29
CA ARG A 324 22.57 3.82 -26.71
C ARG A 324 23.09 4.97 -27.58
N LEU A 325 23.28 6.17 -27.01
CA LEU A 325 23.88 7.30 -27.74
C LEU A 325 25.41 7.26 -27.75
N GLY A 326 26.05 6.46 -26.89
CA GLY A 326 27.50 6.36 -26.77
C GLY A 326 28.16 7.58 -26.12
N PRO A 327 29.42 7.47 -25.67
CA PRO A 327 30.20 8.65 -25.33
C PRO A 327 30.56 9.41 -26.60
N SER A 328 30.36 10.73 -26.62
CA SER A 328 30.88 11.58 -27.70
C SER A 328 32.40 11.37 -27.83
N PRO A 329 32.95 11.21 -29.04
CA PRO A 329 34.40 11.08 -29.21
C PRO A 329 35.11 12.33 -28.67
N PRO A 330 36.32 12.20 -28.12
CA PRO A 330 37.09 13.36 -27.68
C PRO A 330 37.29 14.32 -28.86
N ARG A 331 37.03 15.61 -28.60
CA ARG A 331 37.21 16.67 -29.59
C ARG A 331 38.68 16.69 -30.04
N LEU A 332 38.90 16.65 -31.35
CA LEU A 332 40.22 16.91 -31.93
C LEU A 332 40.62 18.37 -31.61
N LEU A 333 41.91 18.55 -31.32
CA LEU A 333 42.49 19.86 -31.07
C LEU A 333 42.27 20.77 -32.28
N THR A 334 41.86 22.03 -32.07
CA THR A 334 41.80 22.98 -33.20
C THR A 334 43.20 23.34 -33.66
N GLU A 335 43.32 23.84 -34.87
CA GLU A 335 44.62 24.27 -35.41
C GLU A 335 45.25 25.38 -34.55
N GLU A 336 44.46 26.33 -34.04
CA GLU A 336 44.91 27.36 -33.10
C GLU A 336 45.45 26.75 -31.79
N GLU A 337 44.72 25.79 -31.21
CA GLU A 337 45.14 25.09 -29.99
C GLU A 337 46.42 24.25 -30.23
N TYR A 338 46.57 23.65 -31.42
CA TYR A 338 47.77 22.92 -31.84
C TYR A 338 48.98 23.84 -32.01
N ARG A 339 48.83 24.96 -32.74
CA ARG A 339 49.88 25.96 -32.92
C ARG A 339 50.33 26.54 -31.57
N ALA A 340 49.40 26.93 -30.71
CA ALA A 340 49.71 27.45 -29.37
C ALA A 340 50.43 26.41 -28.48
N GLN A 341 50.04 25.14 -28.52
CA GLN A 341 50.75 24.08 -27.81
C GLN A 341 52.17 23.87 -28.37
N GLY A 342 52.32 23.93 -29.70
CA GLY A 342 53.61 23.86 -30.39
C GLY A 342 54.56 24.98 -29.97
N GLU A 343 54.09 26.23 -29.89
CA GLU A 343 54.87 27.38 -29.42
C GLU A 343 55.36 27.20 -27.97
N VAL A 344 54.47 26.78 -27.06
CA VAL A 344 54.78 26.60 -25.64
C VAL A 344 55.82 25.52 -25.41
N GLU A 345 55.65 24.34 -26.02
CA GLU A 345 56.61 23.23 -25.87
C GLU A 345 57.93 23.51 -26.62
N THR A 346 57.89 24.17 -27.78
CA THR A 346 59.12 24.59 -28.49
C THR A 346 59.91 25.58 -27.65
N ARG A 347 59.26 26.60 -27.09
CA ARG A 347 59.91 27.56 -26.19
C ARG A 347 60.52 26.86 -24.98
N ARG A 348 59.78 25.95 -24.34
CA ARG A 348 60.25 25.17 -23.20
C ARG A 348 61.48 24.34 -23.55
N ALA A 349 61.44 23.59 -24.65
CA ALA A 349 62.55 22.75 -25.11
C ALA A 349 63.81 23.60 -25.41
N LEU A 350 63.65 24.79 -25.98
CA LEU A 350 64.77 25.72 -26.22
C LEU A 350 65.35 26.30 -24.91
N GLU A 351 64.51 26.60 -23.91
CA GLU A 351 64.97 27.02 -22.57
C GLU A 351 65.70 25.87 -21.84
N GLU A 352 65.22 24.63 -21.94
CA GLU A 352 65.88 23.43 -21.40
C GLU A 352 67.22 23.16 -22.13
N LEU A 353 67.27 23.29 -23.46
CA LEU A 353 68.49 23.16 -24.26
C LEU A 353 69.56 24.20 -23.87
N ARG A 354 69.18 25.48 -23.69
CA ARG A 354 70.11 26.53 -23.23
C ARG A 354 70.71 26.22 -21.86
N ARG A 355 69.90 25.73 -20.93
CA ARG A 355 70.37 25.29 -19.59
C ARG A 355 71.35 24.12 -19.71
N PHE A 356 71.05 23.14 -20.56
CA PHE A 356 71.97 22.02 -20.82
C PHE A 356 73.30 22.49 -21.42
N CYS A 357 73.29 23.34 -22.45
CA CYS A 357 74.50 23.90 -23.05
C CYS A 357 75.32 24.80 -22.11
N SER A 358 74.70 25.32 -21.04
CA SER A 358 75.37 26.09 -19.98
C SER A 358 75.88 25.24 -18.82
N SER A 359 75.60 23.93 -18.82
CA SER A 359 75.99 23.00 -17.75
C SER A 359 77.45 22.54 -17.89
N PRO A 360 78.14 22.18 -16.78
CA PRO A 360 79.51 21.66 -16.83
C PRO A 360 79.61 20.28 -17.52
N ASP A 361 78.51 19.57 -17.65
CA ASP A 361 78.44 18.26 -18.31
C ASP A 361 78.39 18.36 -19.85
N PHE A 362 78.24 19.57 -20.40
CA PHE A 362 78.18 19.81 -21.84
C PHE A 362 79.57 19.96 -22.47
N SER A 363 79.85 19.13 -23.48
CA SER A 363 81.12 19.13 -24.22
C SER A 363 81.21 20.24 -25.27
N ALA A 364 81.27 21.50 -24.81
CA ALA A 364 81.22 22.70 -25.66
C ALA A 364 82.16 22.66 -26.88
N TRP A 365 83.43 22.28 -26.70
CA TRP A 365 84.40 22.19 -27.82
C TRP A 365 84.07 21.09 -28.84
N ALA A 366 83.43 19.99 -28.42
CA ALA A 366 83.00 18.92 -29.31
C ALA A 366 81.74 19.33 -30.11
N ALA A 367 80.86 20.14 -29.53
CA ALA A 367 79.74 20.74 -30.25
C ALA A 367 80.22 21.82 -31.23
N VAL A 368 81.10 22.72 -30.79
CA VAL A 368 81.66 23.83 -31.59
C VAL A 368 82.40 23.34 -32.84
N SER A 369 83.06 22.18 -32.80
CA SER A 369 83.72 21.61 -33.99
C SER A 369 82.77 20.98 -35.02
N ARG A 370 81.50 20.75 -34.68
CA ARG A 370 80.50 20.09 -35.55
C ARG A 370 79.47 21.05 -36.14
N ILE A 371 79.27 22.21 -35.54
CA ILE A 371 78.28 23.21 -35.96
C ILE A 371 78.85 24.17 -37.03
N GLN A 372 78.01 24.53 -38.01
CA GLN A 372 78.42 25.41 -39.11
C GLN A 372 78.74 26.85 -38.67
N SER A 373 78.06 27.37 -37.62
CA SER A 373 78.19 28.76 -37.17
C SER A 373 78.38 28.86 -35.64
N PRO A 374 79.61 28.67 -35.13
CA PRO A 374 79.90 28.73 -33.69
C PRO A 374 79.48 30.03 -32.99
N LYS A 375 79.54 31.18 -33.68
CA LYS A 375 79.11 32.48 -33.14
C LYS A 375 77.61 32.48 -32.81
N ARG A 376 76.77 32.12 -33.78
CA ARG A 376 75.31 32.03 -33.63
C ARG A 376 74.89 31.08 -32.50
N PHE A 377 75.61 29.97 -32.32
CA PHE A 377 75.38 29.06 -31.20
C PHE A 377 75.75 29.70 -29.85
N ALA A 378 76.88 30.40 -29.75
CA ALA A 378 77.25 31.12 -28.54
C ALA A 378 76.22 32.23 -28.19
N ASP A 379 75.75 32.97 -29.18
CA ASP A 379 74.71 34.00 -29.01
C ASP A 379 73.38 33.36 -28.53
N PHE A 380 72.97 32.23 -29.10
CA PHE A 380 71.78 31.48 -28.69
C PHE A 380 71.85 30.99 -27.23
N VAL A 381 73.01 30.45 -26.81
CA VAL A 381 73.26 30.04 -25.41
C VAL A 381 73.26 31.26 -24.48
N GLY A 382 73.78 32.40 -24.95
CA GLY A 382 73.69 33.71 -24.29
C GLY A 382 72.27 34.31 -24.21
N GLY A 383 71.26 33.67 -24.81
CA GLY A 383 69.85 34.06 -24.72
C GLY A 383 69.26 34.69 -25.99
N ALA A 384 70.05 34.90 -27.05
CA ALA A 384 69.56 35.39 -28.34
C ALA A 384 68.58 34.39 -28.98
N PRO A 385 67.62 34.86 -29.82
CA PRO A 385 66.70 33.95 -30.53
C PRO A 385 67.44 32.93 -31.38
N HIS A 386 66.86 31.74 -31.51
CA HIS A 386 67.44 30.64 -32.28
C HIS A 386 67.36 30.88 -33.80
N LEU A 387 66.34 31.63 -34.25
CA LEU A 387 66.16 32.10 -35.62
C LEU A 387 66.72 33.51 -35.78
N THR A 388 67.33 33.78 -36.94
CA THR A 388 67.70 35.12 -37.36
C THR A 388 66.50 35.85 -37.96
N PRO A 389 66.44 37.20 -37.92
CA PRO A 389 65.34 37.96 -38.51
C PRO A 389 65.12 37.66 -40.00
N ASN A 390 66.18 37.32 -40.74
CA ASN A 390 66.10 36.97 -42.16
C ASN A 390 65.46 35.59 -42.38
N GLU A 391 65.72 34.60 -41.52
CA GLU A 391 65.04 33.30 -41.61
C GLU A 391 63.56 33.42 -41.25
N VAL A 392 63.23 34.26 -40.25
CA VAL A 392 61.84 34.57 -39.91
C VAL A 392 61.14 35.26 -41.08
N SER A 393 61.75 36.27 -41.71
CA SER A 393 61.13 36.96 -42.84
C SER A 393 61.00 36.08 -44.09
N VAL A 394 61.93 35.15 -44.33
CA VAL A 394 61.81 34.18 -45.43
C VAL A 394 60.67 33.20 -45.15
N HIS A 395 60.57 32.68 -43.91
CA HIS A 395 59.46 31.81 -43.52
C HIS A 395 58.10 32.53 -43.54
N GLU A 396 58.03 33.81 -43.15
CA GLU A 396 56.82 34.63 -43.27
C GLU A 396 56.47 34.95 -44.74
N GLN A 397 57.44 34.98 -45.64
CA GLN A 397 57.20 35.16 -47.07
C GLN A 397 56.71 33.85 -47.73
N GLU A 398 57.24 32.70 -47.32
CA GLU A 398 56.95 31.38 -47.90
C GLU A 398 55.68 30.74 -47.31
N TYR A 399 55.46 30.88 -45.99
CA TYR A 399 54.36 30.24 -45.24
C TYR A 399 53.46 31.24 -44.49
N GLY A 400 53.65 32.54 -44.67
CA GLY A 400 52.75 33.55 -44.13
C GLY A 400 51.50 33.77 -44.99
N LEU A 401 50.76 34.85 -44.68
CA LEU A 401 49.44 35.11 -45.25
C LEU A 401 49.43 35.30 -46.79
N GLY A 402 50.59 35.60 -47.40
CA GLY A 402 50.77 35.67 -48.85
C GLY A 402 51.22 34.34 -49.49
N GLY A 403 51.80 33.43 -48.71
CA GLY A 403 52.17 32.08 -49.15
C GLY A 403 50.95 31.16 -49.18
N ALA A 404 50.13 31.18 -48.12
CA ALA A 404 48.88 30.42 -48.05
C ALA A 404 47.91 30.73 -49.21
N PHE A 405 47.86 31.99 -49.68
CA PHE A 405 47.05 32.37 -50.84
C PHE A 405 47.58 31.83 -52.17
N LEU A 406 48.90 31.62 -52.30
CA LEU A 406 49.49 30.96 -53.47
C LEU A 406 49.35 29.44 -53.39
N GLU A 407 49.39 28.87 -52.19
CA GLU A 407 49.16 27.45 -51.94
C GLU A 407 47.69 27.07 -52.23
N ASP A 408 46.73 27.86 -51.73
CA ASP A 408 45.31 27.72 -52.09
C ASP A 408 45.09 27.83 -53.62
N GLN A 409 45.71 28.80 -54.31
CA GLN A 409 45.59 28.92 -55.77
C GLN A 409 46.22 27.74 -56.54
N LEU A 410 47.37 27.23 -56.09
CA LEU A 410 48.04 26.08 -56.71
C LEU A 410 47.25 24.77 -56.53
N PHE A 411 46.44 24.66 -55.48
CA PHE A 411 45.58 23.50 -55.25
C PHE A 411 44.13 23.69 -55.73
N GLU A 412 43.67 24.90 -56.02
CA GLU A 412 42.41 25.15 -56.76
C GLU A 412 42.56 24.88 -58.27
N ASP A 413 43.70 25.20 -58.89
CA ASP A 413 43.92 24.99 -60.34
C ASP A 413 44.09 23.49 -60.72
N ASP A 414 44.49 22.62 -59.79
CA ASP A 414 44.65 21.16 -60.03
C ASP A 414 43.30 20.38 -59.98
N ASP A 415 42.20 21.01 -59.58
CA ASP A 415 40.86 20.40 -59.46
C ASP A 415 39.96 20.57 -60.72
N GLU A 416 40.44 21.21 -61.81
CA GLU A 416 39.65 21.42 -63.06
C GLU A 416 40.02 20.53 -64.28
N GLU A 417 41.02 19.63 -64.24
CA GLU A 417 41.33 18.68 -65.35
C GLU A 417 41.56 17.19 -64.96
N GLU A 418 40.50 16.47 -64.52
CA GLU A 418 40.06 15.15 -65.09
C GLU A 418 38.76 14.57 -64.47
#